data_AF-A0A423I213-F1
#
_entry.id   AF-A0A423I213-F1
#
_cell.length_a   1.000
_cell.length_b   1.000
_cell.length_c   1.000
_cell.angle_alpha   90.00
_cell.angle_beta   90.00
_cell.angle_gamma   90.00
#
_symmetry.space_group_name_H-M   'P 1'
#
loop_
_entity.id
_entity.type
_entity.pdbx_description
1 polymer ?
#
loop_
_entity_poly.entity_id
_entity_poly.type
_entity_poly.pdbx_seq_one_letter_code
_entity_poly.pdbx_strand_id
1 'polypeptide(L)'
;MEWFDPMKDFFARRQWMRRVLSDRLPEVRLRLTRTEQASKSFLDPSPTFHMSIESHTGLEVGSLRYGVNPLNDRLYVFWVEILDEYRRHGYGLAVLWALYQQYRLPIVPNHIRGSAIGFWAKARNVFRSAGVTILEDLRVSEMDDEKARWAHLIPEPEHLRLIRECEASPEWTARHQQVS
;
A
#
# COMPACT_ATOMS: atom_id res chain seq x y z
N MET A 1 31.59 32.39 1.83
CA MET A 1 31.88 30.95 1.82
C MET A 1 30.77 30.31 2.63
N GLU A 2 29.79 29.66 2.00
CA GLU A 2 28.74 28.97 2.76
C GLU A 2 29.36 27.77 3.49
N TRP A 3 29.11 27.69 4.79
CA TRP A 3 29.57 26.61 5.66
C TRP A 3 28.67 25.38 5.45
N PHE A 4 29.27 24.19 5.30
CA PHE A 4 28.55 22.92 5.19
C PHE A 4 27.71 22.70 6.44
N ASP A 5 26.39 22.57 6.27
CA ASP A 5 25.47 22.18 7.33
C ASP A 5 24.91 20.80 6.95
N PRO A 6 25.41 19.72 7.59
CA PRO A 6 25.06 18.35 7.22
C PRO A 6 23.54 18.10 7.19
N MET A 7 22.78 18.74 8.09
CA MET A 7 21.35 18.56 8.18
C MET A 7 20.64 19.35 7.07
N LYS A 8 20.98 20.63 6.90
CA LYS A 8 20.43 21.47 5.84
C LYS A 8 20.71 20.89 4.46
N ASP A 9 21.94 20.46 4.20
CA ASP A 9 22.37 19.92 2.92
C ASP A 9 21.73 18.56 2.62
N PHE A 10 21.52 17.73 3.65
CA PHE A 10 20.77 16.49 3.52
C PHE A 10 19.31 16.72 3.10
N PHE A 11 18.61 17.66 3.74
CA PHE A 11 17.24 18.00 3.38
C PHE A 11 17.16 18.69 2.02
N ALA A 12 18.08 19.61 1.73
CA ALA A 12 18.16 20.30 0.43
C ALA A 12 18.37 19.30 -0.72
N ARG A 13 19.27 18.32 -0.54
CA ARG A 13 19.50 17.25 -1.53
C ARG A 13 18.24 16.43 -1.78
N ARG A 14 17.51 16.06 -0.73
CA ARG A 14 16.24 15.31 -0.87
C ARG A 14 15.18 16.13 -1.59
N GLN A 15 15.02 17.40 -1.23
CA GLN A 15 14.07 18.30 -1.90
C GLN A 15 14.41 18.48 -3.37
N TRP A 16 15.69 18.68 -3.70
CA TRP A 16 16.17 18.75 -5.07
C TRP A 16 15.83 17.46 -5.83
N MET A 17 16.05 16.29 -5.23
CA MET A 17 15.72 15.02 -5.88
C MET A 17 14.23 14.81 -6.11
N ARG A 18 13.37 15.26 -5.19
CA ARG A 18 11.92 15.26 -5.40
C ARG A 18 11.53 16.12 -6.60
N ARG A 19 12.15 17.29 -6.76
CA ARG A 19 11.91 18.16 -7.92
C ARG A 19 12.36 17.51 -9.23
N VAL A 20 13.58 16.97 -9.25
CA VAL A 20 14.10 16.23 -10.43
C VAL A 20 13.19 15.07 -10.82
N LEU A 21 12.61 14.35 -9.87
CA LEU A 21 11.65 13.29 -10.17
C LEU A 21 10.36 13.85 -10.78
N SER A 22 9.80 14.90 -10.20
CA SER A 22 8.62 15.56 -10.77
C SER A 22 8.86 16.09 -12.18
N ASP A 23 10.06 16.59 -12.49
CA ASP A 23 10.40 17.16 -13.80
C ASP A 23 10.69 16.07 -14.86
N ARG A 24 11.16 14.89 -14.44
CA ARG A 24 11.60 13.81 -15.37
C ARG A 24 10.57 12.73 -15.62
N LEU A 25 9.65 12.52 -14.69
CA LEU A 25 8.62 11.49 -14.83
C LEU A 25 7.45 12.05 -15.65
N PRO A 26 6.81 11.22 -16.50
CA PRO A 26 5.62 11.66 -17.21
C PRO A 26 4.53 12.03 -16.20
N GLU A 27 3.75 13.07 -16.50
CA GLU A 27 2.56 13.38 -15.72
C GLU A 27 1.52 12.27 -15.91
N VAL A 28 0.94 11.81 -14.79
CA VAL A 28 -0.12 10.80 -14.75
C VAL A 28 -1.28 11.29 -13.92
N ARG A 29 -2.48 10.89 -14.31
CA ARG A 29 -3.72 11.06 -13.54
C ARG A 29 -4.25 9.68 -13.17
N LEU A 30 -4.63 9.52 -11.91
CA LEU A 30 -5.25 8.30 -11.41
C LEU A 30 -6.75 8.55 -11.35
N ARG A 31 -7.51 7.85 -12.18
CA ARG A 31 -8.97 7.95 -12.18
C ARG A 31 -9.55 6.71 -11.52
N LEU A 32 -10.38 6.92 -10.50
CA LEU A 32 -11.04 5.84 -9.79
C LEU A 32 -12.00 5.11 -10.74
N THR A 33 -11.79 3.81 -10.90
CA THR A 33 -12.68 2.95 -11.67
C THR A 33 -13.58 2.13 -10.75
N ARG A 34 -13.03 1.62 -9.64
CA ARG A 34 -13.77 0.81 -8.68
C ARG A 34 -13.18 0.90 -7.28
N THR A 35 -14.06 0.94 -6.29
CA THR A 35 -13.70 0.68 -4.89
C THR A 35 -14.16 -0.73 -4.52
N GLU A 36 -13.25 -1.52 -3.96
CA GLU A 36 -13.52 -2.86 -3.46
C GLU A 36 -13.74 -2.80 -1.94
N GLN A 37 -14.86 -3.37 -1.50
CA GLN A 37 -15.27 -3.34 -0.12
C GLN A 37 -14.35 -4.22 0.74
N ALA A 38 -14.05 -3.74 1.94
CA ALA A 38 -12.95 -4.21 2.76
C ALA A 38 -13.14 -5.62 3.35
N SER A 39 -14.39 -6.06 3.56
CA SER A 39 -14.77 -7.22 4.38
C SER A 39 -14.24 -8.59 3.94
N LYS A 40 -13.54 -8.67 2.80
CA LYS A 40 -12.84 -9.88 2.32
C LYS A 40 -11.43 -9.58 1.79
N SER A 41 -10.95 -8.36 1.98
CA SER A 41 -9.64 -7.91 1.52
C SER A 41 -8.58 -8.13 2.59
N PHE A 42 -7.33 -8.20 2.14
CA PHE A 42 -6.16 -8.11 3.01
C PHE A 42 -6.20 -6.87 3.91
N LEU A 43 -6.73 -5.75 3.40
CA LEU A 43 -6.71 -4.46 4.09
C LEU A 43 -7.91 -4.21 5.01
N ASP A 44 -8.80 -5.19 5.24
CA ASP A 44 -9.96 -5.01 6.12
C ASP A 44 -9.59 -4.35 7.46
N PRO A 45 -10.28 -3.27 7.90
CA PRO A 45 -11.48 -2.64 7.34
C PRO A 45 -11.28 -1.54 6.27
N SER A 46 -10.07 -1.32 5.79
CA SER A 46 -9.77 -0.32 4.75
C SER A 46 -10.12 -0.80 3.33
N PRO A 47 -10.64 0.10 2.47
CA PRO A 47 -10.97 -0.24 1.10
C PRO A 47 -9.72 -0.49 0.24
N THR A 48 -9.92 -1.22 -0.85
CA THR A 48 -8.92 -1.32 -1.93
C THR A 48 -9.44 -0.55 -3.15
N PHE A 49 -8.56 0.23 -3.77
CA PHE A 49 -8.89 1.07 -4.92
C PHE A 49 -8.34 0.48 -6.20
N HIS A 50 -9.17 0.50 -7.24
CA HIS A 50 -8.80 0.21 -8.62
C HIS A 50 -8.86 1.52 -9.40
N MET A 51 -7.77 1.84 -10.09
CA MET A 51 -7.62 3.07 -10.84
C MET A 51 -7.23 2.77 -12.29
N SER A 52 -7.75 3.53 -13.24
CA SER A 52 -7.09 3.69 -14.54
C SER A 52 -5.96 4.71 -14.40
N ILE A 53 -4.88 4.50 -15.15
CA ILE A 53 -3.76 5.41 -15.27
C ILE A 53 -3.93 6.15 -16.59
N GLU A 54 -4.14 7.45 -16.52
CA GLU A 54 -4.28 8.32 -17.68
C GLU A 54 -3.02 9.18 -17.84
N SER A 55 -2.56 9.37 -19.08
CA SER A 55 -1.52 10.35 -19.41
C SER A 55 -2.04 11.77 -19.23
N HIS A 56 -1.15 12.77 -19.32
CA HIS A 56 -1.57 14.17 -19.33
C HIS A 56 -2.53 14.53 -20.48
N THR A 57 -2.54 13.75 -21.57
CA THR A 57 -3.46 13.92 -22.72
C THR A 57 -4.80 13.21 -22.50
N GLY A 58 -4.99 12.51 -21.39
CA GLY A 58 -6.21 11.74 -21.08
C GLY A 58 -6.26 10.35 -21.74
N LEU A 59 -5.15 9.88 -22.31
CA LEU A 59 -5.08 8.51 -22.84
C LEU A 59 -4.88 7.52 -21.70
N GLU A 60 -5.66 6.44 -21.68
CA GLU A 60 -5.43 5.35 -20.75
C GLU A 60 -4.15 4.61 -21.14
N VAL A 61 -3.19 4.56 -20.21
CA VAL A 61 -1.88 3.93 -20.40
C VAL A 61 -1.68 2.71 -19.51
N GLY A 62 -2.66 2.37 -18.66
CA GLY A 62 -2.55 1.26 -17.73
C GLY A 62 -3.56 1.27 -16.60
N SER A 63 -3.35 0.39 -15.63
CA SER A 63 -4.20 0.22 -14.46
C SER A 63 -3.38 0.02 -13.18
N LEU A 64 -3.98 0.36 -12.05
CA LEU A 64 -3.37 0.28 -10.72
C LEU A 64 -4.39 -0.28 -9.72
N ARG A 65 -3.94 -1.19 -8.86
CA ARG A 65 -4.68 -1.61 -7.67
C ARG A 65 -3.84 -1.35 -6.43
N TYR A 66 -4.35 -0.58 -5.50
CA TYR A 66 -3.65 -0.22 -4.26
C TYR A 66 -4.62 -0.01 -3.09
N GLY A 67 -4.08 0.05 -1.88
CA GLY A 67 -4.83 0.53 -0.72
C GLY A 67 -3.91 0.94 0.41
N VAL A 68 -4.45 1.70 1.36
CA VAL A 68 -3.75 2.07 2.58
C VAL A 68 -4.27 1.20 3.71
N ASN A 69 -3.39 0.71 4.57
CA ASN A 69 -3.82 -0.14 5.66
C ASN A 69 -4.58 0.64 6.75
N PRO A 70 -5.31 -0.06 7.63
CA PRO A 70 -6.11 0.59 8.68
C PRO A 70 -5.32 1.44 9.66
N LEU A 71 -4.03 1.17 9.84
CA LEU A 71 -3.13 1.97 10.69
C LEU A 71 -2.67 3.26 10.02
N ASN A 72 -2.97 3.45 8.72
CA ASN A 72 -2.56 4.59 7.92
C ASN A 72 -1.03 4.84 7.95
N ASP A 73 -0.25 3.75 7.99
CA ASP A 73 1.21 3.81 8.08
C ASP A 73 1.90 3.20 6.86
N ARG A 74 1.18 2.45 6.02
CA ARG A 74 1.71 1.81 4.82
C ARG A 74 0.69 1.84 3.68
N LEU A 75 1.21 2.06 2.47
CA LEU A 75 0.47 1.92 1.23
C LEU A 75 0.87 0.62 0.52
N TYR A 76 -0.10 -0.23 0.25
CA TYR A 76 0.09 -1.50 -0.45
C TYR A 76 -0.25 -1.36 -1.93
N VAL A 77 0.67 -1.73 -2.81
CA VAL A 77 0.44 -1.82 -4.26
C VAL A 77 0.27 -3.29 -4.63
N PHE A 78 -0.96 -3.68 -4.99
CA PHE A 78 -1.30 -5.05 -5.38
C PHE A 78 -0.92 -5.35 -6.82
N TRP A 79 -1.08 -4.36 -7.70
CA TRP A 79 -0.78 -4.49 -9.11
C TRP A 79 -0.55 -3.11 -9.73
N VAL A 80 0.44 -3.01 -10.62
CA VAL A 80 0.60 -1.90 -11.57
C VAL A 80 0.79 -2.52 -12.94
N GLU A 81 -0.10 -2.20 -13.86
CA GLU A 81 0.04 -2.54 -15.28
C GLU A 81 0.22 -1.29 -16.09
N ILE A 82 1.21 -1.31 -16.97
CA ILE A 82 1.32 -0.35 -18.07
C ILE A 82 1.09 -1.14 -19.35
N LEU A 83 0.18 -0.65 -20.19
CA LEU A 83 -0.10 -1.20 -21.52
C LEU A 83 1.19 -1.25 -22.35
N ASP A 84 1.32 -2.28 -23.19
CA ASP A 84 2.59 -2.61 -23.85
C ASP A 84 3.17 -1.43 -24.66
N GLU A 85 2.34 -0.70 -25.40
CA GLU A 85 2.76 0.46 -26.19
C GLU A 85 3.35 1.60 -25.35
N TYR A 86 2.99 1.67 -24.06
CA TYR A 86 3.42 2.74 -23.15
C TYR A 86 4.50 2.28 -22.16
N ARG A 87 4.90 1.00 -22.20
CA ARG A 87 5.97 0.48 -21.33
C ARG A 87 7.30 1.19 -21.61
N ARG A 88 8.17 1.22 -20.60
CA ARG A 88 9.51 1.84 -20.64
C ARG A 88 9.56 3.36 -20.84
N HIS A 89 8.40 4.05 -20.82
CA HIS A 89 8.31 5.51 -20.86
C HIS A 89 8.23 6.18 -19.48
N GLY A 90 8.43 5.41 -18.40
CA GLY A 90 8.47 5.95 -17.03
C GLY A 90 7.12 5.99 -16.30
N TYR A 91 6.00 5.63 -16.94
CA TYR A 91 4.67 5.65 -16.34
C TYR A 91 4.55 4.85 -15.04
N GLY A 92 5.15 3.65 -14.96
CA GLY A 92 5.14 2.87 -13.71
C GLY A 92 5.83 3.61 -12.54
N LEU A 93 6.91 4.35 -12.80
CA LEU A 93 7.55 5.18 -11.78
C LEU A 93 6.71 6.42 -11.46
N ALA A 94 6.12 7.06 -12.48
CA ALA A 94 5.22 8.20 -12.29
C ALA A 94 4.03 7.87 -11.38
N VAL A 95 3.45 6.67 -11.52
CA VAL A 95 2.37 6.20 -10.65
C VAL A 95 2.82 6.08 -9.20
N LEU A 96 3.96 5.43 -8.93
CA LEU A 96 4.50 5.31 -7.57
C LEU A 96 4.84 6.68 -6.98
N TRP A 97 5.35 7.60 -7.80
CA TRP A 97 5.61 8.97 -7.40
C TRP A 97 4.32 9.71 -7.05
N ALA A 98 3.26 9.59 -7.86
CA ALA A 98 1.96 10.18 -7.59
C ALA A 98 1.35 9.65 -6.27
N LEU A 99 1.40 8.33 -6.04
CA LEU A 99 0.96 7.73 -4.78
C LEU A 99 1.75 8.27 -3.59
N TYR A 100 3.08 8.36 -3.69
CA TYR A 100 3.88 8.95 -2.62
C TYR A 100 3.55 10.43 -2.39
N GLN A 101 3.31 11.21 -3.46
CA GLN A 101 2.95 12.62 -3.31
C GLN A 101 1.61 12.80 -2.59
N GLN A 102 0.64 11.92 -2.86
CA GLN A 102 -0.68 11.94 -2.26
C GLN A 102 -0.67 11.49 -0.79
N TYR A 103 -0.03 10.36 -0.48
CA TYR A 103 -0.15 9.73 0.84
C TYR A 103 1.03 9.97 1.76
N ARG A 104 2.23 10.21 1.19
CA ARG A 104 3.50 10.34 1.94
C ARG A 104 3.85 9.15 2.82
N LEU A 105 3.29 7.97 2.52
CA LEU A 105 3.54 6.71 3.23
C LEU A 105 4.61 5.86 2.52
N PRO A 106 5.32 4.98 3.25
CA PRO A 106 6.06 3.87 2.67
C PRO A 106 5.18 3.04 1.73
N ILE A 107 5.73 2.68 0.58
CA ILE A 107 5.05 1.83 -0.41
C ILE A 107 5.54 0.40 -0.23
N VAL A 108 4.60 -0.54 -0.15
CA VAL A 108 4.86 -1.97 -0.03
C VAL A 108 4.26 -2.69 -1.24
N PRO A 109 5.08 -3.26 -2.12
CA PRO A 109 4.55 -4.12 -3.17
C PRO A 109 3.97 -5.39 -2.54
N ASN A 110 2.78 -5.81 -2.97
CA ASN A 110 2.20 -7.09 -2.56
C ASN A 110 2.54 -8.14 -3.63
N HIS A 111 3.21 -9.21 -3.22
CA HIS A 111 3.56 -10.38 -4.02
C HIS A 111 4.11 -10.06 -5.43
N ILE A 112 5.38 -9.64 -5.50
CA ILE A 112 6.02 -9.33 -6.78
C ILE A 112 6.14 -10.60 -7.63
N ARG A 113 5.53 -10.58 -8.82
CA ARG A 113 5.77 -11.62 -9.83
C ARG A 113 7.15 -11.44 -10.47
N GLY A 114 7.78 -12.55 -10.87
CA GLY A 114 9.15 -12.58 -11.39
C GLY A 114 9.48 -11.54 -12.47
N SER A 115 8.54 -11.26 -13.38
CA SER A 115 8.71 -10.25 -14.45
C SER A 115 8.81 -8.81 -13.94
N ALA A 116 8.30 -8.52 -12.73
CA ALA A 116 8.29 -7.18 -12.13
C ALA A 116 9.46 -6.92 -11.18
N ILE A 117 10.32 -7.91 -10.89
CA ILE A 117 11.46 -7.77 -9.96
C ILE A 117 12.38 -6.61 -10.39
N GLY A 118 12.77 -6.58 -11.66
CA GLY A 118 13.66 -5.53 -12.19
C GLY A 118 13.06 -4.13 -12.11
N PHE A 119 11.74 -4.02 -12.26
CA PHE A 119 11.02 -2.76 -12.09
C PHE A 119 11.09 -2.26 -10.64
N TRP A 120 10.77 -3.11 -9.66
CA TRP A 120 10.76 -2.73 -8.24
C TRP A 120 12.15 -2.41 -7.70
N ALA A 121 13.17 -3.18 -8.12
CA ALA A 121 14.56 -2.87 -7.79
C ALA A 121 14.98 -1.49 -8.32
N LYS A 122 14.59 -1.17 -9.56
CA LYS A 122 14.82 0.16 -10.15
C LYS A 122 14.06 1.25 -9.39
N ALA A 123 12.79 1.03 -9.06
CA ALA A 123 11.97 1.97 -8.33
C ALA A 123 12.59 2.33 -6.96
N ARG A 124 12.99 1.32 -6.18
CA ARG A 124 13.70 1.51 -4.90
C ARG A 124 14.94 2.39 -5.07
N ASN A 125 15.77 2.10 -6.06
CA ASN A 125 17.01 2.84 -6.30
C ASN A 125 16.76 4.32 -6.66
N VAL A 126 15.80 4.57 -7.57
CA VAL A 126 15.45 5.93 -7.99
C VAL A 126 14.91 6.74 -6.81
N PHE A 127 13.99 6.16 -6.05
CA PHE A 127 13.24 6.83 -5.01
C PHE A 127 13.98 7.04 -3.69
N ARG A 128 14.96 6.18 -3.39
CA ARG A 128 15.81 6.32 -2.18
C ARG A 128 16.46 7.70 -2.07
N SER A 129 16.93 8.25 -3.18
CA SER A 129 17.57 9.57 -3.24
C SER A 129 16.62 10.73 -2.87
N ALA A 130 15.32 10.56 -3.11
CA ALA A 130 14.26 11.51 -2.77
C ALA A 130 13.70 11.31 -1.35
N GLY A 131 14.26 10.36 -0.60
CA GLY A 131 13.79 9.99 0.74
C GLY A 131 12.44 9.28 0.72
N VAL A 132 12.10 8.63 -0.40
CA VAL A 132 10.88 7.80 -0.52
C VAL A 132 11.25 6.37 -0.19
N THR A 133 10.47 5.75 0.69
CA THR A 133 10.67 4.38 1.14
C THR A 133 9.78 3.42 0.37
N ILE A 134 10.39 2.52 -0.40
CA ILE A 134 9.70 1.34 -0.94
C ILE A 134 10.28 0.13 -0.20
N LEU A 135 9.43 -0.58 0.55
CA LEU A 135 9.82 -1.74 1.33
C LEU A 135 9.95 -3.00 0.46
N GLU A 136 10.41 -4.08 1.09
CA GLU A 136 10.37 -5.42 0.50
C GLU A 136 8.94 -5.87 0.21
N ASP A 137 8.79 -6.82 -0.71
CA ASP A 137 7.47 -7.30 -1.06
C ASP A 137 6.86 -8.13 0.04
N LEU A 138 5.58 -7.88 0.31
CA LEU A 138 4.80 -8.71 1.21
C LEU A 138 4.41 -9.99 0.47
N ARG A 139 4.94 -11.13 0.92
CA ARG A 139 4.59 -12.44 0.37
C ARG A 139 3.25 -12.91 0.90
N VAL A 140 2.60 -13.80 0.15
CA VAL A 140 1.31 -14.39 0.56
C VAL A 140 1.41 -15.08 1.93
N SER A 141 2.54 -15.73 2.21
CA SER A 141 2.80 -16.37 3.51
C SER A 141 2.91 -15.40 4.68
N GLU A 142 3.17 -14.12 4.43
CA GLU A 142 3.36 -13.08 5.46
C GLU A 142 2.09 -12.23 5.66
N MET A 143 1.06 -12.45 4.85
CA MET A 143 -0.14 -11.61 4.86
C MET A 143 -0.93 -11.74 6.17
N ASP A 144 -1.01 -12.93 6.76
CA ASP A 144 -1.75 -13.12 8.02
C ASP A 144 -1.04 -12.44 9.20
N ASP A 145 0.29 -12.53 9.26
CA ASP A 145 1.10 -11.84 10.27
C ASP A 145 1.02 -10.32 10.12
N GLU A 146 1.07 -9.82 8.88
CA GLU A 146 0.94 -8.39 8.61
C GLU A 146 -0.49 -7.90 8.97
N LYS A 147 -1.54 -8.69 8.71
CA LYS A 147 -2.92 -8.38 9.13
C LYS A 147 -3.10 -8.35 10.64
N ALA A 148 -2.37 -9.19 11.38
CA ALA A 148 -2.45 -9.23 12.83
C ALA A 148 -2.15 -7.86 13.47
N ARG A 149 -1.35 -7.01 12.79
CA ARG A 149 -1.03 -5.64 13.23
C ARG A 149 -2.28 -4.78 13.45
N TRP A 150 -3.34 -4.98 12.68
CA TRP A 150 -4.59 -4.20 12.78
C TRP A 150 -5.82 -5.04 13.10
N ALA A 151 -5.66 -6.31 13.48
CA ALA A 151 -6.79 -7.17 13.83
C ALA A 151 -7.63 -6.60 14.99
N HIS A 152 -6.98 -5.90 15.93
CA HIS A 152 -7.64 -5.23 17.06
C HIS A 152 -8.56 -4.07 16.64
N LEU A 153 -8.51 -3.61 15.39
CA LEU A 153 -9.40 -2.58 14.85
C LEU A 153 -10.69 -3.16 14.25
N ILE A 154 -10.76 -4.48 14.06
CA ILE A 154 -11.95 -5.16 13.52
C ILE A 154 -12.84 -5.53 14.72
N PRO A 155 -14.09 -5.02 14.79
CA PRO A 155 -15.00 -5.39 15.85
C PRO A 155 -15.25 -6.90 15.87
N GLU A 156 -15.35 -7.47 17.07
CA GLU A 156 -15.74 -8.87 17.22
C GLU A 156 -17.11 -9.12 16.57
N PRO A 157 -17.25 -10.12 15.68
CA PRO A 157 -18.53 -10.51 15.13
C PRO A 157 -19.53 -10.84 16.24
N GLU A 158 -20.76 -10.34 16.13
CA GLU A 158 -21.78 -10.48 17.17
C GLU A 158 -22.01 -11.93 17.60
N HIS A 159 -22.00 -12.89 16.66
CA HIS A 159 -22.18 -14.30 16.99
C HIS A 159 -21.03 -14.89 17.83
N LEU A 160 -19.78 -14.46 17.62
CA LEU A 160 -18.65 -14.90 18.44
C LEU A 160 -18.72 -14.27 19.84
N ARG A 161 -19.11 -13.00 19.91
CA ARG A 161 -19.39 -12.34 21.18
C ARG A 161 -20.48 -13.07 21.96
N LEU A 162 -21.59 -13.42 21.31
CA LEU A 162 -22.70 -14.17 21.92
C LEU A 162 -22.29 -15.58 22.34
N ILE A 163 -21.46 -16.29 21.57
CA ILE A 163 -20.90 -17.59 21.97
C ILE A 163 -20.08 -17.44 23.25
N ARG A 164 -19.15 -16.47 23.29
CA ARG A 164 -18.33 -16.22 24.48
C ARG A 164 -19.17 -15.85 25.70
N GLU A 165 -20.19 -15.00 25.52
CA GLU A 165 -21.13 -14.62 26.59
C GLU A 165 -21.92 -15.84 27.10
N CYS A 166 -22.37 -16.72 26.19
CA CYS A 166 -23.04 -17.97 26.54
C CYS A 166 -22.11 -18.95 27.28
N GLU A 167 -20.86 -19.14 26.83
CA GLU A 167 -19.88 -20.00 27.48
C GLU A 167 -19.47 -19.48 28.87
N ALA A 168 -19.42 -18.16 29.04
CA ALA A 168 -19.18 -17.51 30.33
C ALA A 168 -20.40 -17.48 31.26
N SER A 169 -21.58 -17.89 30.78
CA SER A 169 -22.81 -17.91 31.57
C SER A 169 -22.76 -18.97 32.67
N PRO A 170 -23.25 -18.67 33.88
CA PRO A 170 -23.43 -19.65 34.96
C PRO A 170 -24.24 -20.89 34.53
N GLU A 171 -25.19 -20.71 33.60
CA GLU A 171 -26.04 -21.79 33.10
C GLU A 171 -25.26 -22.82 32.27
N TRP A 172 -24.26 -22.36 31.50
CA TRP A 172 -23.39 -23.24 30.73
C TRP A 172 -22.48 -24.04 31.68
N THR A 173 -21.83 -23.36 32.61
CA THR A 173 -20.92 -23.98 33.60
C THR A 173 -21.64 -25.01 34.47
N ALA A 174 -22.89 -24.74 34.87
CA ALA A 174 -23.71 -25.67 35.63
C ALA A 174 -24.07 -26.95 34.85
N ARG A 175 -24.36 -26.84 33.54
CA ARG A 175 -24.67 -28.00 32.68
C ARG A 175 -23.49 -28.93 32.46
N HIS A 176 -22.27 -28.40 32.49
CA HIS A 176 -21.04 -29.19 32.28
C HIS A 176 -20.39 -29.69 33.57
N GLN A 177 -20.81 -29.21 34.74
CA GLN A 177 -20.46 -29.82 36.04
C GLN A 177 -21.30 -31.05 36.40
N GLN A 178 -22.44 -31.28 35.75
CA GLN A 178 -23.32 -32.43 36.00
C GLN A 178 -22.96 -33.70 35.20
N VAL A 179 -21.91 -33.64 34.36
CA VAL A 179 -21.50 -34.74 33.46
C VAL A 179 -20.08 -35.25 33.78
N SER A 180 -19.52 -34.90 34.95
CA SER A 180 -18.29 -35.48 35.51
C SER A 180 -18.59 -36.21 36.82
#